data_AF-A0A421JFQ0-F1
#
_entry.id   AF-A0A421JFQ0-F1
#
_cell.length_a   1.000
_cell.length_b   1.000
_cell.length_c   1.000
_cell.angle_alpha   90.00
_cell.angle_beta   90.00
_cell.angle_gamma   90.00
#
_symmetry.space_group_name_H-M   'P 1'
#
loop_
_entity.id
_entity.type
_entity.pdbx_description
1 polymer ?
#
loop_
_entity_poly.entity_id
_entity_poly.type
_entity_poly.pdbx_seq_one_letter_code
_entity_poly.pdbx_strand_id
1 'polypeptide(L)'
;MGGYIPPAGSSGSSSTPSGSSGSSSTIVIPDPISLIPRNPSVGLKHWGPLVPASDNKMALSMLTTLQVAIGILGFHKARVLRRSNLLAKGIPNSVGRRTAKWSCILGGSYMVFTAGLEITRLLLPYDPWAEEARLYRRLAVKNGDKPSWWFGAYRYFTPMSYKEWTKKTESWLMNANNYINTIDAAAKNGEKSGLGHSGVLGKLAEKGRYSEIHAKIRATNREKYRNLIENDLKDVSEINKGSRIDLILEGKGPVHYNEDYTKPHLQLGNHQVETDDDFEMVWMNFEPWEELKQETDYDIRLVPRWKWKNEETNEA
;
A
#
# COMPACT_ATOMS: atom_id res chain seq x y z
N MET A 1 1.15 7.71 -10.22
CA MET A 1 1.32 8.73 -9.14
C MET A 1 2.80 8.78 -8.82
N GLY A 2 3.50 9.83 -9.25
CA GLY A 2 4.96 9.90 -9.20
C GLY A 2 5.51 9.93 -7.78
N GLY A 3 6.44 9.02 -7.48
CA GLY A 3 7.28 9.07 -6.28
C GLY A 3 8.30 10.20 -6.43
N TYR A 4 8.40 11.05 -5.41
CA TYR A 4 9.43 12.08 -5.33
C TYR A 4 10.72 11.47 -4.80
N ILE A 5 11.78 11.49 -5.62
CA ILE A 5 13.14 11.16 -5.23
C ILE A 5 13.88 12.51 -5.08
N PRO A 6 14.29 12.91 -3.87
CA PRO A 6 15.09 14.13 -3.73
C PRO A 6 16.48 13.95 -4.36
N PRO A 7 17.04 14.98 -5.01
CA PRO A 7 18.36 14.92 -5.62
C PRO A 7 19.48 14.88 -4.56
N ALA A 8 20.58 14.22 -4.90
CA ALA A 8 21.77 14.17 -4.07
C ALA A 8 22.50 15.52 -4.07
N GLY A 9 22.65 16.12 -2.89
CA GLY A 9 23.73 17.06 -2.57
C GLY A 9 23.48 18.56 -2.82
N SER A 10 23.15 19.28 -1.75
CA SER A 10 23.78 20.58 -1.49
C SER A 10 24.47 20.53 -0.13
N SER A 11 25.79 20.54 -0.20
CA SER A 11 26.72 20.64 0.91
C SER A 11 26.51 21.95 1.67
N GLY A 12 25.83 21.89 2.81
CA GLY A 12 25.93 22.90 3.85
C GLY A 12 27.25 22.75 4.59
N SER A 13 28.16 23.67 4.31
CA SER A 13 29.44 23.86 4.98
C SER A 13 29.30 23.83 6.51
N SER A 14 29.99 22.89 7.17
CA SER A 14 30.49 23.10 8.52
C SER A 14 31.99 22.87 8.50
N SER A 15 32.71 23.91 8.88
CA SER A 15 34.15 24.04 8.89
C SER A 15 34.83 22.98 9.75
N THR A 16 35.72 22.21 9.14
CA THR A 16 36.75 21.44 9.83
C THR A 16 37.81 22.41 10.39
N PRO A 17 38.11 22.42 11.70
CA PRO A 17 39.40 22.89 12.16
C PRO A 17 40.40 21.74 12.05
N SER A 18 41.43 21.92 11.25
CA SER A 18 42.67 21.15 11.31
C SER A 18 43.39 21.45 12.63
N GLY A 19 43.62 20.43 13.44
CA GLY A 19 44.36 20.55 14.69
C GLY A 19 44.71 19.18 15.25
N SER A 20 45.99 18.84 15.16
CA SER A 20 46.63 17.59 15.59
C SER A 20 46.53 17.30 17.09
N SER A 21 46.68 16.01 17.40
CA SER A 21 47.06 15.40 18.69
C SER A 21 45.94 15.07 19.68
N GLY A 22 45.94 13.80 20.13
CA GLY A 22 45.19 13.36 21.30
C GLY A 22 44.26 12.18 21.04
N SER A 23 44.79 10.97 21.20
CA SER A 23 44.05 9.74 21.49
C SER A 23 42.86 10.00 22.43
N SER A 24 41.63 9.90 21.91
CA SER A 24 40.45 9.63 22.71
C SER A 24 39.40 8.98 21.82
N SER A 25 39.22 7.67 21.98
CA SER A 25 38.11 6.93 21.39
C SER A 25 36.82 7.39 22.06
N THR A 26 36.25 8.50 21.59
CA THR A 26 34.89 8.90 21.98
C THR A 26 33.93 7.88 21.40
N ILE A 27 33.50 6.94 22.24
CA ILE A 27 32.40 6.02 21.95
C ILE A 27 31.16 6.90 21.75
N VAL A 28 30.77 7.12 20.50
CA VAL A 28 29.48 7.74 20.17
C VAL A 28 28.41 6.73 20.55
N ILE A 29 27.85 6.88 21.75
CA ILE A 29 26.71 6.08 22.22
C ILE A 29 25.49 6.57 21.42
N PRO A 30 24.91 5.77 20.51
CA PRO A 30 23.71 6.18 19.79
C PRO A 30 22.57 6.41 20.78
N ASP A 31 21.81 7.47 20.59
CA ASP A 31 20.68 7.82 21.46
C ASP A 31 19.75 6.60 21.63
N PRO A 32 19.47 6.14 22.87
CA PRO A 32 18.70 4.92 23.13
C PRO A 32 17.24 5.02 22.63
N ILE A 33 16.77 6.23 22.34
CA ILE A 33 15.43 6.51 21.80
C ILE A 33 15.34 6.17 20.30
N SER A 34 16.46 6.20 19.57
CA SER A 34 16.52 5.84 18.14
C SER A 34 16.43 4.33 17.90
N LEU A 35 16.73 3.51 18.92
CA LEU A 35 16.65 2.05 18.86
C LEU A 35 15.22 1.52 19.01
N ILE A 36 14.27 2.36 19.44
CA ILE A 36 12.90 1.94 19.70
C ILE A 36 12.08 2.10 18.42
N PRO A 37 11.59 1.00 17.80
CA PRO A 37 10.73 1.08 16.63
C PRO A 37 9.48 1.92 16.90
N ARG A 38 9.22 2.90 16.05
CA ARG A 38 7.97 3.68 16.07
C ARG A 38 7.17 3.35 14.83
N ASN A 39 6.24 2.40 14.95
CA ASN A 39 5.32 2.12 13.87
C ASN A 39 4.11 3.06 13.94
N PRO A 40 3.61 3.53 12.79
CA PRO A 40 2.51 4.47 12.77
C PRO A 40 1.18 3.76 13.04
N SER A 41 0.34 4.39 13.87
CA SER A 41 -1.02 3.92 14.14
C SER A 41 -1.99 5.09 14.36
N VAL A 42 -3.26 4.84 14.04
CA VAL A 42 -4.34 5.80 14.28
C VAL A 42 -4.94 5.54 15.66
N GLY A 43 -5.22 4.26 15.96
CA GLY A 43 -5.92 3.80 17.15
C GLY A 43 -5.04 3.18 18.23
N LEU A 44 -3.83 2.76 17.88
CA LEU A 44 -2.95 1.99 18.78
C LEU A 44 -1.93 2.86 19.52
N LYS A 45 -2.14 4.19 19.59
CA LYS A 45 -1.20 5.14 20.22
C LYS A 45 -0.83 4.77 21.68
N HIS A 46 -1.73 4.12 22.40
CA HIS A 46 -1.49 3.61 23.76
C HIS A 46 -0.35 2.60 23.84
N TRP A 47 -0.18 1.82 22.78
CA TRP A 47 0.83 0.78 22.70
C TRP A 47 2.18 1.35 22.25
N GLY A 48 2.24 2.60 21.79
CA GLY A 48 3.46 3.34 21.46
C GLY A 48 4.50 2.49 20.71
N PRO A 49 5.59 2.06 21.36
CA PRO A 49 6.66 1.27 20.74
C PRO A 49 6.30 -0.20 20.47
N LEU A 50 5.21 -0.72 21.05
CA LEU A 50 4.74 -2.10 20.85
C LEU A 50 3.87 -2.26 19.61
N VAL A 51 3.57 -1.16 18.91
CA VAL A 51 2.75 -1.17 17.70
C VAL A 51 3.48 -2.01 16.63
N PRO A 52 2.82 -3.03 16.06
CA PRO A 52 3.42 -3.84 15.00
C PRO A 52 3.56 -3.04 13.71
N ALA A 53 4.39 -3.55 12.79
CA ALA A 53 4.60 -2.95 11.49
C ALA A 53 3.30 -2.89 10.69
N SER A 54 3.11 -1.78 9.96
CA SER A 54 1.90 -1.49 9.19
C SER A 54 1.61 -2.50 8.07
N ASP A 55 2.64 -3.17 7.57
CA ASP A 55 2.53 -4.19 6.54
C ASP A 55 2.11 -5.57 7.08
N ASN A 56 2.22 -5.81 8.40
CA ASN A 56 1.76 -7.04 9.03
C ASN A 56 0.31 -6.90 9.54
N LYS A 57 -0.64 -7.12 8.63
CA LYS A 57 -2.09 -7.06 8.93
C LYS A 57 -2.51 -8.01 10.04
N MET A 58 -1.86 -9.17 10.18
CA MET A 58 -2.20 -10.16 11.22
C MET A 58 -1.77 -9.69 12.61
N ALA A 59 -0.55 -9.14 12.74
CA ALA A 59 -0.11 -8.58 14.03
C ALA A 59 -0.96 -7.37 14.43
N LEU A 60 -1.30 -6.49 13.48
CA LEU A 60 -2.20 -5.36 13.72
C LEU A 60 -3.60 -5.81 14.14
N SER A 61 -4.18 -6.82 13.48
CA SER A 61 -5.51 -7.32 13.83
C SER A 61 -5.52 -8.00 15.20
N MET A 62 -4.45 -8.73 15.56
CA MET A 62 -4.28 -9.30 16.89
C MET A 62 -4.23 -8.22 17.97
N LEU A 63 -3.40 -7.19 17.81
CA LEU A 63 -3.27 -6.12 18.80
C LEU A 63 -4.56 -5.30 18.92
N THR A 64 -5.23 -5.05 17.79
CA THR A 64 -6.54 -4.36 17.76
C THR A 64 -7.60 -5.19 18.48
N THR A 65 -7.62 -6.51 18.25
CA THR A 65 -8.55 -7.43 18.94
C THR A 65 -8.27 -7.47 20.43
N LEU A 66 -6.99 -7.48 20.84
CA LEU A 66 -6.60 -7.39 22.24
C LEU A 66 -7.10 -6.10 22.89
N GLN A 67 -6.97 -4.96 22.21
CA GLN A 67 -7.46 -3.68 22.69
C GLN A 67 -8.99 -3.66 22.85
N VAL A 68 -9.73 -4.25 21.89
CA VAL A 68 -11.19 -4.43 22.02
C VAL A 68 -11.52 -5.32 23.20
N ALA A 69 -10.82 -6.44 23.38
CA ALA A 69 -11.04 -7.37 24.49
C ALA A 69 -10.82 -6.68 25.85
N ILE A 70 -9.75 -5.88 25.99
CA ILE A 70 -9.49 -5.06 27.19
C ILE A 70 -10.64 -4.07 27.44
N GLY A 71 -11.13 -3.41 26.39
CA GLY A 71 -12.28 -2.51 26.49
C GLY A 71 -13.56 -3.22 26.96
N ILE A 72 -13.87 -4.39 26.39
CA ILE A 72 -15.00 -5.22 26.80
C ILE A 72 -14.86 -5.70 28.25
N LEU A 73 -13.67 -6.12 28.66
CA LEU A 73 -13.38 -6.49 30.05
C LEU A 73 -13.56 -5.30 31.00
N GLY A 74 -13.21 -4.09 30.58
CA GLY A 74 -13.51 -2.85 31.30
C GLY A 74 -15.01 -2.66 31.52
N PHE A 75 -15.83 -2.82 30.47
CA PHE A 75 -17.28 -2.76 30.59
C PHE A 75 -17.85 -3.89 31.45
N HIS A 76 -17.30 -5.10 31.36
CA HIS A 76 -17.69 -6.22 32.21
C HIS A 76 -17.43 -5.90 33.69
N LYS A 77 -16.23 -5.41 34.04
CA LYS A 77 -15.91 -4.95 35.41
C LYS A 77 -16.83 -3.82 35.86
N ALA A 78 -17.15 -2.86 34.99
CA ALA A 78 -18.09 -1.79 35.31
C ALA A 78 -19.52 -2.31 35.60
N ARG A 79 -19.97 -3.36 34.91
CA ARG A 79 -21.25 -4.05 35.21
C ARG A 79 -21.19 -4.77 36.56
N VAL A 80 -20.09 -5.44 36.88
CA VAL A 80 -19.90 -6.09 38.20
C VAL A 80 -19.92 -5.06 39.33
N LEU A 81 -19.33 -3.89 39.12
CA LEU A 81 -19.34 -2.76 40.06
C LEU A 81 -20.67 -1.98 40.12
N ARG A 82 -21.73 -2.45 39.44
CA ARG A 82 -23.06 -1.82 39.50
C ARG A 82 -23.63 -1.97 40.91
N ARG A 83 -24.24 -0.88 41.41
CA ARG A 83 -24.81 -0.80 42.77
C ARG A 83 -25.74 -1.99 43.10
N SER A 84 -26.56 -2.44 42.14
CA SER A 84 -27.45 -3.60 42.31
C SER A 84 -26.71 -4.89 42.68
N ASN A 85 -25.58 -5.17 42.01
CA ASN A 85 -24.77 -6.37 42.22
C ASN A 85 -23.99 -6.32 43.54
N LEU A 86 -23.58 -5.11 43.96
CA LEU A 86 -22.87 -4.91 45.22
C LEU A 86 -23.79 -5.01 46.43
N LEU A 87 -25.01 -4.46 46.32
CA LEU A 87 -26.05 -4.59 47.36
C LEU A 87 -26.46 -6.04 47.56
N ALA A 88 -26.62 -6.81 46.47
CA ALA A 88 -26.92 -8.24 46.54
C ALA A 88 -25.82 -9.08 47.24
N LYS A 89 -24.58 -8.57 47.31
CA LYS A 89 -23.44 -9.22 47.97
C LYS A 89 -23.13 -8.62 49.36
N GLY A 90 -23.97 -7.71 49.87
CA GLY A 90 -23.77 -7.05 51.17
C GLY A 90 -22.56 -6.11 51.22
N ILE A 91 -22.03 -5.66 50.06
CA ILE A 91 -20.80 -4.89 50.02
C ILE A 91 -21.10 -3.38 50.01
N PRO A 92 -20.49 -2.56 50.88
CA PRO A 92 -20.76 -1.13 50.95
C PRO A 92 -20.27 -0.39 49.69
N ASN A 93 -21.05 0.62 49.28
CA ASN A 93 -20.78 1.44 48.10
C ASN A 93 -19.86 2.63 48.46
N SER A 94 -18.54 2.39 48.49
CA SER A 94 -17.52 3.43 48.71
C SER A 94 -17.29 4.33 47.48
N VAL A 95 -16.87 5.57 47.71
CA VAL A 95 -16.48 6.55 46.66
C VAL A 95 -15.42 5.95 45.72
N GLY A 96 -14.44 5.21 46.24
CA GLY A 96 -13.41 4.57 45.43
C GLY A 96 -13.95 3.54 44.42
N ARG A 97 -15.10 2.92 44.71
CA ARG A 97 -15.74 1.98 43.75
C ARG A 97 -16.54 2.72 42.69
N ARG A 98 -17.11 3.88 43.03
CA ARG A 98 -17.78 4.75 42.05
C ARG A 98 -16.76 5.30 41.05
N THR A 99 -15.61 5.78 41.52
CA THR A 99 -14.53 6.25 40.66
C THR A 99 -13.95 5.10 39.82
N ALA A 100 -13.72 3.93 40.41
CA ALA A 100 -13.28 2.74 39.67
C ALA A 100 -14.26 2.34 38.56
N LYS A 101 -15.58 2.34 38.85
CA LYS A 101 -16.61 2.07 37.84
C LYS A 101 -16.53 3.06 36.68
N TRP A 102 -16.48 4.36 36.96
CA TRP A 102 -16.41 5.39 35.92
C TRP A 102 -15.11 5.31 35.12
N SER A 103 -13.97 5.03 35.77
CA SER A 103 -12.69 4.82 35.08
C SER A 103 -12.75 3.62 34.13
N CYS A 104 -13.41 2.52 34.53
CA CYS A 104 -13.58 1.34 33.67
C CYS A 104 -14.50 1.64 32.47
N ILE A 105 -15.56 2.44 32.66
CA ILE A 105 -16.47 2.83 31.57
C ILE A 105 -15.74 3.75 30.59
N LEU A 106 -15.11 4.82 31.08
CA LEU A 106 -14.44 5.80 30.23
C LEU A 106 -13.23 5.18 29.53
N GLY A 107 -12.40 4.44 30.27
CA GLY A 107 -11.26 3.72 29.71
C GLY A 107 -11.68 2.65 28.71
N GLY A 108 -12.73 1.89 29.02
CA GLY A 108 -13.28 0.89 28.10
C GLY A 108 -13.83 1.51 26.80
N SER A 109 -14.63 2.57 26.91
CA SER A 109 -15.15 3.32 25.76
C SER A 109 -14.02 3.88 24.91
N TYR A 110 -13.00 4.45 25.54
CA TYR A 110 -11.87 5.03 24.83
C TYR A 110 -11.04 3.97 24.09
N MET A 111 -10.77 2.82 24.71
CA MET A 111 -10.07 1.70 24.07
C MET A 111 -10.84 1.14 22.87
N VAL A 112 -12.17 0.97 22.99
CA VAL A 112 -13.02 0.49 21.89
C VAL A 112 -13.09 1.52 20.76
N PHE A 113 -13.26 2.81 21.08
CA PHE A 113 -13.30 3.87 20.08
C PHE A 113 -12.00 3.93 19.27
N THR A 114 -10.86 3.91 19.96
CA THR A 114 -9.55 3.95 19.31
C THR A 114 -9.28 2.67 18.51
N ALA A 115 -9.68 1.50 19.00
CA ALA A 115 -9.62 0.27 18.19
C ALA A 115 -10.51 0.36 16.94
N GLY A 116 -11.67 1.01 17.03
CA GLY A 116 -12.54 1.28 15.88
C GLY A 116 -11.83 2.09 14.78
N LEU A 117 -11.03 3.09 15.15
CA LEU A 117 -10.23 3.85 14.18
C LEU A 117 -9.19 2.95 13.48
N GLU A 118 -8.55 2.05 14.22
CA GLU A 118 -7.60 1.11 13.60
C GLU A 118 -8.32 0.10 12.69
N ILE A 119 -9.51 -0.36 13.06
CA ILE A 119 -10.35 -1.22 12.19
C ILE A 119 -10.71 -0.47 10.91
N THR A 120 -11.12 0.80 10.99
CA THR A 120 -11.43 1.57 9.78
C THR A 120 -10.22 1.71 8.87
N ARG A 121 -9.02 1.90 9.43
CA ARG A 121 -7.77 1.89 8.67
C ARG A 121 -7.53 0.53 8.00
N LEU A 122 -7.68 -0.57 8.73
CA LEU A 122 -7.46 -1.93 8.20
C LEU A 122 -8.45 -2.31 7.08
N LEU A 123 -9.63 -1.70 7.07
CA LEU A 123 -10.65 -1.87 6.03
C LEU A 123 -10.36 -1.04 4.76
N LEU A 124 -9.46 -0.06 4.83
CA LEU A 124 -9.10 0.71 3.64
C LEU A 124 -8.39 -0.20 2.62
N PRO A 125 -8.79 -0.17 1.34
CA PRO A 125 -8.09 -0.92 0.28
C PRO A 125 -6.64 -0.47 0.11
N TYR A 126 -6.36 0.80 0.42
CA TYR A 126 -5.05 1.42 0.29
C TYR A 126 -4.63 2.04 1.63
N ASP A 127 -3.48 1.61 2.14
CA ASP A 127 -2.81 2.21 3.31
C ASP A 127 -1.36 2.60 2.93
N PRO A 128 -1.08 3.90 2.75
CA PRO A 128 0.27 4.38 2.45
C PRO A 128 1.36 3.89 3.42
N TRP A 129 1.01 3.76 4.71
CA TRP A 129 1.97 3.28 5.71
C TRP A 129 2.31 1.80 5.52
N ALA A 130 1.36 0.98 5.06
CA ALA A 130 1.59 -0.44 4.83
C ALA A 130 2.47 -0.67 3.61
N GLU A 131 2.26 0.09 2.53
CA GLU A 131 3.10 0.04 1.32
C GLU A 131 4.54 0.44 1.63
N GLU A 132 4.73 1.53 2.37
CA GLU A 132 6.06 2.01 2.76
C GLU A 132 6.80 0.98 3.63
N ALA A 133 6.16 0.47 4.68
CA ALA A 133 6.78 -0.55 5.54
C ALA A 133 7.12 -1.84 4.76
N ARG A 134 6.30 -2.23 3.78
CA ARG A 134 6.57 -3.39 2.91
C ARG A 134 7.78 -3.14 2.01
N LEU A 135 7.90 -1.94 1.46
CA LEU A 135 9.05 -1.54 0.64
C LEU A 135 10.35 -1.60 1.45
N TYR A 136 10.38 -1.03 2.66
CA TYR A 136 11.56 -1.09 3.52
C TYR A 136 11.86 -2.49 4.02
N ARG A 137 10.84 -3.34 4.21
CA ARG A 137 11.04 -4.76 4.50
C ARG A 137 11.78 -5.47 3.37
N ARG A 138 11.39 -5.23 2.12
CA ARG A 138 12.09 -5.78 0.94
C ARG A 138 13.53 -5.24 0.85
N LEU A 139 13.74 -3.94 1.07
CA LEU A 139 15.08 -3.33 1.07
C LEU A 139 15.98 -3.93 2.15
N ALA A 140 15.46 -4.16 3.37
CA ALA A 140 16.23 -4.81 4.43
C ALA A 140 16.66 -6.22 4.02
N VAL A 141 15.75 -7.01 3.43
CA VAL A 141 16.08 -8.35 2.93
C VAL A 141 17.12 -8.30 1.80
N LYS A 142 17.00 -7.34 0.86
CA LYS A 142 18.00 -7.11 -0.20
C LYS A 142 19.38 -6.77 0.38
N ASN A 143 19.44 -6.03 1.48
CA ASN A 143 20.68 -5.68 2.17
C ASN A 143 21.23 -6.81 3.07
N GLY A 144 20.62 -8.00 3.06
CA GLY A 144 21.04 -9.15 3.88
C GLY A 144 20.53 -9.11 5.33
N ASP A 145 19.73 -8.12 5.70
CA ASP A 145 19.13 -8.00 7.03
C ASP A 145 17.84 -8.83 7.12
N LYS A 146 17.60 -9.44 8.29
CA LYS A 146 16.37 -10.21 8.56
C LYS A 146 15.37 -9.35 9.32
N PRO A 147 14.36 -8.74 8.66
CA PRO A 147 13.39 -7.90 9.32
C PRO A 147 12.56 -8.72 10.31
N SER A 148 12.22 -8.11 11.44
CA SER A 148 11.41 -8.78 12.45
C SER A 148 9.98 -9.00 11.96
N TRP A 149 9.37 -10.12 12.34
CA TRP A 149 7.98 -10.39 11.97
C TRP A 149 7.01 -9.35 12.56
N TRP A 150 7.25 -8.91 13.80
CA TRP A 150 6.38 -7.96 14.51
C TRP A 150 6.68 -6.50 14.15
N PHE A 151 7.93 -6.04 14.23
CA PHE A 151 8.30 -4.64 14.03
C PHE A 151 8.79 -4.32 12.61
N GLY A 152 8.90 -5.31 11.72
CA GLY A 152 9.39 -5.12 10.36
C GLY A 152 10.86 -4.70 10.31
N ALA A 153 11.19 -3.91 9.28
CA ALA A 153 12.53 -3.39 9.02
C ALA A 153 12.81 -2.09 9.78
N TYR A 154 12.72 -2.13 11.12
CA TYR A 154 12.80 -0.95 11.98
C TYR A 154 14.10 -0.13 11.85
N ARG A 155 15.20 -0.73 11.36
CA ARG A 155 16.48 -0.04 11.15
C ARG A 155 16.48 0.85 9.90
N TYR A 156 15.63 0.53 8.93
CA TYR A 156 15.54 1.22 7.64
C TYR A 156 14.25 2.03 7.50
N PHE A 157 13.22 1.68 8.27
CA PHE A 157 11.89 2.26 8.17
C PHE A 157 11.70 3.41 9.15
N THR A 158 11.52 4.62 8.62
CA THR A 158 11.00 5.77 9.39
C THR A 158 9.58 6.04 8.91
N PRO A 159 8.58 6.04 9.79
CA PRO A 159 7.20 6.23 9.36
C PRO A 159 6.96 7.64 8.81
N MET A 160 6.29 7.73 7.66
CA MET A 160 5.81 9.03 7.17
C MET A 160 4.85 9.71 8.17
N SER A 161 4.83 11.05 8.17
CA SER A 161 4.00 11.82 9.09
C SER A 161 2.49 11.61 8.82
N TYR A 162 1.67 11.76 9.86
CA TYR A 162 0.21 11.63 9.72
C TYR A 162 -0.38 12.60 8.69
N LYS A 163 0.14 13.84 8.62
CA LYS A 163 -0.30 14.86 7.65
C LYS A 163 -0.01 14.44 6.21
N GLU A 164 1.11 13.78 5.97
CA GLU A 164 1.46 13.27 4.66
C GLU A 164 0.62 12.03 4.31
N TRP A 165 0.39 11.15 5.28
CA TRP A 165 -0.49 9.99 5.13
C TRP A 165 -1.92 10.40 4.75
N THR A 166 -2.49 11.40 5.44
CA THR A 166 -3.83 11.91 5.10
C THR A 166 -3.86 12.48 3.69
N LYS A 167 -2.83 13.23 3.27
CA LYS A 167 -2.73 13.80 1.92
C LYS A 167 -2.66 12.72 0.83
N LYS A 168 -1.86 11.67 1.03
CA LYS A 168 -1.76 10.54 0.07
C LYS A 168 -3.08 9.77 -0.01
N THR A 169 -3.73 9.54 1.12
CA THR A 169 -5.02 8.84 1.18
C THR A 169 -6.12 9.65 0.50
N GLU A 170 -6.18 10.96 0.73
CA GLU A 170 -7.11 11.88 0.08
C GLU A 170 -6.89 11.94 -1.43
N SER A 171 -5.63 12.06 -1.86
CA SER A 171 -5.30 12.08 -3.29
C SER A 171 -5.71 10.78 -3.98
N TRP A 172 -5.48 9.63 -3.33
CA TRP A 172 -5.94 8.33 -3.82
C TRP A 172 -7.47 8.27 -3.92
N LEU A 173 -8.19 8.76 -2.90
CA LEU A 173 -9.65 8.78 -2.89
C LEU A 173 -10.22 9.66 -4.01
N MET A 174 -9.64 10.85 -4.22
CA MET A 174 -10.02 11.74 -5.31
C MET A 174 -9.76 11.11 -6.67
N ASN A 175 -8.62 10.45 -6.85
CA ASN A 175 -8.31 9.74 -8.09
C ASN A 175 -9.27 8.56 -8.34
N ALA A 176 -9.59 7.78 -7.31
CA ALA A 176 -10.56 6.70 -7.40
C ALA A 176 -11.96 7.23 -7.75
N ASN A 177 -12.37 8.35 -7.14
CA ASN A 177 -13.65 8.99 -7.43
C ASN A 177 -13.71 9.55 -8.85
N ASN A 178 -12.64 10.19 -9.31
CA ASN A 178 -12.52 10.69 -10.68
C ASN A 178 -12.59 9.55 -11.70
N TYR A 179 -11.89 8.44 -11.44
CA TYR A 179 -11.97 7.24 -12.28
C TYR A 179 -13.42 6.73 -12.39
N ILE A 180 -14.13 6.61 -11.26
CA ILE A 180 -15.54 6.19 -11.25
C ILE A 180 -16.42 7.18 -12.03
N ASN A 181 -16.26 8.49 -11.80
CA ASN A 181 -17.02 9.52 -12.49
C ASN A 181 -16.76 9.51 -14.01
N THR A 182 -15.54 9.24 -14.46
CA THR A 182 -15.24 9.10 -15.89
C THR A 182 -15.92 7.88 -16.51
N ILE A 183 -16.01 6.77 -15.77
CA ILE A 183 -16.76 5.59 -16.19
C ILE A 183 -18.26 5.92 -16.29
N ASP A 184 -18.81 6.59 -15.28
CA ASP A 184 -20.22 7.01 -15.25
C ASP A 184 -20.55 8.01 -16.37
N ALA A 185 -19.66 8.97 -16.64
CA ALA A 185 -19.81 9.91 -17.75
C ALA A 185 -19.73 9.19 -19.11
N ALA A 186 -18.80 8.25 -19.26
CA ALA A 186 -18.69 7.42 -20.45
C ALA A 186 -19.91 6.48 -20.61
N ALA A 187 -20.55 6.07 -19.52
CA ALA A 187 -21.79 5.29 -19.54
C ALA A 187 -23.01 6.15 -19.92
N LYS A 188 -23.13 7.37 -19.39
CA LYS A 188 -24.22 8.31 -19.70
C LYS A 188 -24.18 8.88 -21.11
N ASN A 189 -23.02 8.92 -21.77
CA ASN A 189 -22.94 9.23 -23.20
C ASN A 189 -23.56 8.16 -24.11
N GLY A 190 -24.01 7.02 -23.56
CA GLY A 190 -24.76 5.98 -24.27
C GLY A 190 -26.28 6.07 -24.14
N GLU A 191 -26.83 6.77 -23.15
CA GLU A 191 -28.29 6.85 -22.94
C GLU A 191 -28.68 8.13 -22.20
N LYS A 192 -29.50 8.95 -22.84
CA LYS A 192 -30.20 10.07 -22.20
C LYS A 192 -31.22 9.53 -21.20
N SER A 193 -30.91 9.54 -19.91
CA SER A 193 -31.94 9.69 -18.88
C SER A 193 -31.38 10.37 -17.64
N GLY A 194 -32.12 11.37 -17.16
CA GLY A 194 -31.83 12.12 -15.96
C GLY A 194 -32.21 11.36 -14.68
N LEU A 195 -32.01 12.08 -13.58
CA LEU A 195 -32.28 11.74 -12.17
C LEU A 195 -31.12 11.14 -11.38
N GLY A 196 -30.68 11.94 -10.40
CA GLY A 196 -30.73 11.51 -9.02
C GLY A 196 -29.44 10.95 -8.43
N HIS A 197 -28.85 11.73 -7.53
CA HIS A 197 -27.97 11.27 -6.47
C HIS A 197 -28.59 10.07 -5.73
N SER A 198 -28.01 8.88 -5.92
CA SER A 198 -28.12 7.77 -4.98
C SER A 198 -26.85 6.94 -5.07
N GLY A 199 -26.34 6.51 -3.90
CA GLY A 199 -24.95 6.15 -3.64
C GLY A 199 -24.31 5.07 -4.51
N VAL A 200 -22.99 5.22 -4.65
CA VAL A 200 -22.01 4.36 -5.36
C VAL A 200 -22.20 2.86 -5.08
N LEU A 201 -22.58 2.47 -3.86
CA LEU A 201 -22.73 1.06 -3.47
C LEU A 201 -24.07 0.44 -3.92
N GLY A 202 -25.14 1.23 -4.03
CA GLY A 202 -26.45 0.73 -4.48
C GLY A 202 -26.49 0.43 -5.97
N LYS A 203 -25.68 1.17 -6.76
CA LYS A 203 -25.63 1.04 -8.22
C LYS A 203 -24.70 -0.07 -8.71
N LEU A 204 -23.75 -0.52 -7.89
CA LEU A 204 -22.89 -1.70 -8.15
C LEU A 204 -23.59 -3.02 -7.78
N ALA A 205 -24.61 -2.99 -6.93
CA ALA A 205 -25.42 -4.16 -6.56
C ALA A 205 -26.46 -4.54 -7.63
N GLU A 206 -26.59 -3.77 -8.71
CA GLU A 206 -27.57 -4.01 -9.77
C GLU A 206 -27.08 -5.14 -10.69
N LYS A 207 -27.76 -6.30 -10.59
CA LYS A 207 -27.45 -7.55 -11.30
C LYS A 207 -27.50 -7.30 -12.82
N GLY A 208 -26.35 -7.31 -13.49
CA GLY A 208 -26.24 -7.13 -14.95
C GLY A 208 -25.29 -6.02 -15.40
N ARG A 209 -24.97 -5.05 -14.53
CA ARG A 209 -24.05 -3.96 -14.89
C ARG A 209 -22.62 -4.42 -15.18
N TYR A 210 -22.13 -5.43 -14.47
CA TYR A 210 -20.81 -6.01 -14.75
C TYR A 210 -20.74 -6.65 -16.13
N SER A 211 -21.81 -7.30 -16.60
CA SER A 211 -21.87 -7.86 -17.96
C SER A 211 -21.91 -6.77 -19.03
N GLU A 212 -22.60 -5.66 -18.79
CA GLU A 212 -22.64 -4.52 -19.71
C GLU A 212 -21.28 -3.82 -19.82
N ILE A 213 -20.65 -3.54 -18.67
CA ILE A 213 -19.29 -2.96 -18.61
C ILE A 213 -18.31 -3.89 -19.36
N HIS A 214 -18.40 -5.19 -19.13
CA HIS A 214 -17.57 -6.17 -19.83
C HIS A 214 -17.83 -6.19 -21.34
N ALA A 215 -19.09 -6.14 -21.78
CA ALA A 215 -19.43 -6.14 -23.20
C ALA A 215 -18.90 -4.90 -23.90
N LYS A 216 -19.01 -3.73 -23.25
CA LYS A 216 -18.50 -2.46 -23.76
C LYS A 216 -16.97 -2.45 -23.88
N ILE A 217 -16.26 -2.85 -22.82
CA ILE A 217 -14.79 -2.96 -22.86
C ILE A 217 -14.35 -3.90 -24.00
N ARG A 218 -15.05 -5.02 -24.17
CA ARG A 218 -14.74 -5.97 -25.25
C ARG A 218 -14.92 -5.35 -26.64
N ALA A 219 -16.00 -4.61 -26.86
CA ALA A 219 -16.26 -3.93 -28.13
C ALA A 219 -15.18 -2.88 -28.44
N THR A 220 -14.90 -2.00 -27.48
CA THR A 220 -13.87 -0.96 -27.62
C THR A 220 -12.48 -1.55 -27.87
N ASN A 221 -12.12 -2.63 -27.16
CA ASN A 221 -10.83 -3.29 -27.39
C ASN A 221 -10.77 -3.89 -28.80
N ARG A 222 -11.85 -4.51 -29.27
CA ARG A 222 -11.91 -5.11 -30.62
C ARG A 222 -11.74 -4.06 -31.72
N GLU A 223 -12.35 -2.90 -31.53
CA GLU A 223 -12.19 -1.74 -32.43
C GLU A 223 -10.75 -1.22 -32.42
N LYS A 224 -10.15 -1.05 -31.23
CA LYS A 224 -8.74 -0.64 -31.10
C LYS A 224 -7.79 -1.64 -31.76
N TYR A 225 -7.97 -2.94 -31.53
CA TYR A 225 -7.15 -3.97 -32.18
C TYR A 225 -7.31 -3.96 -33.69
N ARG A 226 -8.54 -3.78 -34.18
CA ARG A 226 -8.79 -3.67 -35.61
C ARG A 226 -8.07 -2.45 -36.20
N ASN A 227 -8.18 -1.30 -35.55
CA ASN A 227 -7.50 -0.07 -35.97
C ASN A 227 -5.96 -0.23 -35.96
N LEU A 228 -5.42 -0.84 -34.90
CA LEU A 228 -3.99 -1.18 -34.81
C LEU A 228 -3.53 -2.09 -35.95
N ILE A 229 -4.31 -3.11 -36.30
CA ILE A 229 -3.95 -4.05 -37.39
C ILE A 229 -4.09 -3.39 -38.77
N GLU A 230 -5.15 -2.61 -38.99
CA GLU A 230 -5.46 -2.01 -40.28
C GLU A 230 -4.60 -0.78 -40.60
N ASN A 231 -4.15 -0.05 -39.59
CA ASN A 231 -3.35 1.16 -39.76
C ASN A 231 -1.91 0.95 -39.27
N ASP A 232 -1.69 0.92 -37.96
CA ASP A 232 -0.34 1.00 -37.36
C ASP A 232 0.55 -0.22 -37.64
N LEU A 233 -0.04 -1.41 -37.73
CA LEU A 233 0.65 -2.69 -37.88
C LEU A 233 0.46 -3.32 -39.26
N LYS A 234 -0.15 -2.60 -40.20
CA LYS A 234 -0.46 -3.11 -41.54
C LYS A 234 0.79 -3.62 -42.27
N ASP A 235 1.89 -2.88 -42.13
CA ASP A 235 3.17 -3.17 -42.79
C ASP A 235 4.16 -3.92 -41.88
N VAL A 236 3.72 -4.30 -40.68
CA VAL A 236 4.50 -4.99 -39.65
C VAL A 236 4.37 -6.51 -39.85
N SER A 237 5.19 -7.06 -40.73
CA SER A 237 5.35 -8.51 -40.92
C SER A 237 6.72 -9.00 -40.42
N GLU A 238 6.86 -10.31 -40.18
CA GLU A 238 8.15 -10.91 -39.81
C GLU A 238 9.22 -10.69 -40.89
N ILE A 239 8.81 -10.63 -42.15
CA ILE A 239 9.67 -10.38 -43.31
C ILE A 239 10.24 -8.96 -43.26
N ASN A 240 9.45 -7.98 -42.82
CA ASN A 240 9.85 -6.58 -42.68
C ASN A 240 10.52 -6.28 -41.34
N LYS A 241 10.77 -7.29 -40.50
CA LYS A 241 11.36 -7.10 -39.16
C LYS A 241 12.81 -6.64 -39.23
N GLY A 242 13.62 -7.26 -40.10
CA GLY A 242 15.04 -6.94 -40.24
C GLY A 242 15.28 -5.49 -40.65
N SER A 243 14.65 -5.06 -41.75
CA SER A 243 14.75 -3.69 -42.25
C SER A 243 14.26 -2.63 -41.26
N ARG A 244 13.25 -2.95 -40.44
CA ARG A 244 12.77 -2.07 -39.38
C ARG A 244 13.75 -1.95 -38.23
N ILE A 245 14.37 -3.06 -37.82
CA ILE A 245 15.39 -3.06 -36.77
C ILE A 245 16.61 -2.26 -37.24
N ASP A 246 17.04 -2.43 -38.49
CA ASP A 246 18.12 -1.66 -39.09
C ASP A 246 17.80 -0.17 -39.13
N LEU A 247 16.59 0.22 -39.59
CA LEU A 247 16.14 1.63 -39.58
C LEU A 247 16.10 2.24 -38.17
N ILE A 248 15.75 1.45 -37.17
CA ILE A 248 15.73 1.86 -35.77
C ILE A 248 17.16 2.02 -35.23
N LEU A 249 18.06 1.09 -35.55
CA LEU A 249 19.49 1.16 -35.19
C LEU A 249 20.19 2.35 -35.87
N GLU A 250 19.77 2.68 -37.09
CA GLU A 250 20.25 3.86 -37.83
C GLU A 250 19.61 5.18 -37.37
N GLY A 251 18.67 5.15 -36.41
CA GLY A 251 17.98 6.35 -35.89
C GLY A 251 16.99 7.00 -36.87
N LYS A 252 16.68 6.35 -37.99
CA LYS A 252 15.75 6.82 -39.05
C LYS A 252 14.34 6.25 -38.90
N GLY A 253 14.10 5.42 -37.88
CA GLY A 253 12.80 4.84 -37.58
C GLY A 253 11.82 5.87 -37.00
N PRO A 254 10.49 5.59 -37.06
CA PRO A 254 9.46 6.43 -36.46
C PRO A 254 9.49 6.44 -34.91
N VAL A 255 10.29 5.55 -34.31
CA VAL A 255 10.52 5.47 -32.88
C VAL A 255 11.88 6.08 -32.59
N HIS A 256 11.88 7.31 -32.08
CA HIS A 256 13.11 7.94 -31.61
C HIS A 256 13.44 7.43 -30.21
N TYR A 257 14.67 6.93 -30.03
CA TYR A 257 15.19 6.69 -28.69
C TYR A 257 15.34 8.02 -27.97
N ASN A 258 14.81 8.11 -26.76
CA ASN A 258 15.09 9.24 -25.91
C ASN A 258 16.54 9.11 -25.42
N GLU A 259 17.47 9.83 -26.07
CA GLU A 259 18.89 9.83 -25.71
C GLU A 259 19.12 10.37 -24.29
N ASP A 260 18.20 11.22 -23.81
CA ASP A 260 18.20 11.76 -22.44
C ASP A 260 17.58 10.80 -21.42
N TYR A 261 17.13 9.62 -21.85
CA TYR A 261 16.65 8.59 -20.93
C TYR A 261 17.83 7.99 -20.18
N THR A 262 18.13 8.57 -19.02
CA THR A 262 19.04 7.99 -18.04
C THR A 262 18.44 6.69 -17.53
N LYS A 263 18.84 5.58 -18.16
CA LYS A 263 18.53 4.23 -17.67
C LYS A 263 18.96 4.16 -16.20
N PRO A 264 18.05 3.87 -15.26
CA PRO A 264 18.46 3.71 -13.87
C PRO A 264 19.48 2.58 -13.82
N HIS A 265 20.61 2.86 -13.18
CA HIS A 265 21.65 1.88 -12.99
C HIS A 265 21.03 0.71 -12.22
N LEU A 266 21.08 -0.51 -12.79
CA LEU A 266 20.66 -1.70 -12.06
C LEU A 266 21.58 -1.80 -10.83
N GLN A 267 21.06 -1.44 -9.66
CA GLN A 267 21.87 -1.40 -8.45
C GLN A 267 21.95 -2.83 -7.90
N LEU A 268 22.89 -3.63 -8.41
CA LEU A 268 23.19 -5.00 -7.98
C LEU A 268 23.53 -5.14 -6.47
N GLY A 269 23.40 -4.07 -5.69
CA GLY A 269 23.78 -4.00 -4.29
C GLY A 269 25.28 -4.18 -4.12
N ASN A 270 25.68 -4.78 -3.00
CA ASN A 270 27.07 -5.11 -2.71
C ASN A 270 27.51 -6.46 -3.32
N HIS A 271 26.75 -7.01 -4.28
CA HIS A 271 27.08 -8.29 -4.88
C HIS A 271 28.10 -8.09 -6.02
N GLN A 272 29.26 -8.74 -5.89
CA GLN A 272 30.19 -8.89 -7.00
C GLN A 272 29.78 -10.09 -7.84
N VAL A 273 29.64 -9.89 -9.15
CA VAL A 273 29.23 -10.93 -10.09
C VAL A 273 30.48 -11.34 -10.87
N GLU A 274 31.18 -12.36 -10.36
CA GLU A 274 32.39 -12.88 -11.01
C GLU A 274 32.16 -14.22 -11.70
N THR A 275 31.15 -14.99 -11.26
CA THR A 275 30.80 -16.30 -11.83
C THR A 275 29.33 -16.35 -12.28
N ASP A 276 29.02 -17.29 -13.19
CA ASP A 276 27.65 -17.49 -13.69
C ASP A 276 26.69 -17.93 -12.57
N ASP A 277 27.17 -18.67 -11.56
CA ASP A 277 26.37 -19.03 -10.39
C ASP A 277 26.05 -17.80 -9.51
N ASP A 278 27.00 -16.87 -9.36
CA ASP A 278 26.76 -15.60 -8.67
C ASP A 278 25.74 -14.75 -9.44
N PHE A 279 25.82 -14.78 -10.77
CA PHE A 279 24.83 -14.12 -11.63
C PHE A 279 23.45 -14.73 -11.44
N GLU A 280 23.29 -16.05 -11.46
CA GLU A 280 21.99 -16.70 -11.22
C GLU A 280 21.45 -16.40 -9.82
N MET A 281 22.31 -16.38 -8.80
CA MET A 281 21.90 -16.06 -7.42
C MET A 281 21.42 -14.61 -7.29
N VAL A 282 22.14 -13.68 -7.92
CA VAL A 282 21.75 -12.27 -7.98
C VAL A 282 20.49 -12.11 -8.82
N TRP A 283 20.37 -12.81 -9.94
CA TRP A 283 19.21 -12.79 -10.83
C TRP A 283 17.94 -13.37 -10.20
N MET A 284 18.07 -14.34 -9.29
CA MET A 284 16.94 -14.89 -8.53
C MET A 284 16.52 -13.98 -7.37
N ASN A 285 17.45 -13.18 -6.82
CA ASN A 285 17.17 -12.18 -5.79
C ASN A 285 16.69 -10.84 -6.37
N PHE A 286 17.10 -10.53 -7.59
CA PHE A 286 16.59 -9.42 -8.36
C PHE A 286 15.26 -9.84 -9.00
N GLU A 287 14.20 -9.06 -8.79
CA GLU A 287 12.98 -9.15 -9.60
C GLU A 287 13.06 -8.04 -10.65
N PRO A 288 13.86 -8.20 -11.73
CA PRO A 288 14.07 -7.13 -12.71
C PRO A 288 12.75 -6.68 -13.33
N TRP A 289 11.75 -7.56 -13.35
CA TRP A 289 10.39 -7.28 -13.78
C TRP A 289 9.60 -6.38 -12.83
N GLU A 290 9.87 -6.36 -11.51
CA GLU A 290 9.20 -5.42 -10.58
C GLU A 290 9.81 -4.01 -10.68
N GLU A 291 11.11 -3.89 -10.91
CA GLU A 291 11.77 -2.60 -11.18
C GLU A 291 11.34 -2.06 -12.55
N LEU A 292 11.33 -2.92 -13.58
CA LEU A 292 10.78 -2.58 -14.88
C LEU A 292 9.30 -2.21 -14.77
N LYS A 293 8.50 -2.89 -13.93
CA LYS A 293 7.09 -2.54 -13.69
C LYS A 293 6.92 -1.16 -13.06
N GLN A 294 7.84 -0.71 -12.19
CA GLN A 294 7.83 0.67 -11.69
C GLN A 294 8.08 1.68 -12.82
N GLU A 295 8.88 1.32 -13.83
CA GLU A 295 9.16 2.15 -15.01
C GLU A 295 8.06 2.08 -16.08
N THR A 296 7.46 0.91 -16.27
CA THR A 296 6.50 0.59 -17.33
C THR A 296 5.12 0.34 -16.74
N ASP A 297 4.60 1.28 -15.94
CA ASP A 297 3.28 1.18 -15.31
C ASP A 297 2.17 1.21 -16.38
N TYR A 298 2.06 0.10 -17.11
CA TYR A 298 0.99 -0.24 -18.02
C TYR A 298 0.05 -1.17 -17.27
N ASP A 299 -1.15 -0.68 -16.98
CA ASP A 299 -2.21 -1.45 -16.33
C ASP A 299 -2.75 -2.51 -17.31
N ILE A 300 -2.09 -3.67 -17.38
CA ILE A 300 -2.53 -4.79 -18.23
C ILE A 300 -3.65 -5.53 -17.50
N ARG A 301 -4.89 -5.14 -17.81
CA ARG A 301 -6.09 -5.79 -17.30
C ARG A 301 -6.34 -7.10 -18.05
N LEU A 302 -5.81 -8.21 -17.52
CA LEU A 302 -6.12 -9.54 -18.04
C LEU A 302 -7.56 -9.91 -17.67
N VAL A 303 -8.42 -9.95 -18.68
CA VAL A 303 -9.82 -10.38 -18.53
C VAL A 303 -9.86 -11.89 -18.77
N PRO A 304 -10.03 -12.73 -17.72
CA PRO A 304 -10.02 -14.17 -17.88
C PRO A 304 -11.16 -14.61 -18.79
N ARG A 305 -10.83 -15.29 -19.88
CA ARG A 305 -11.79 -16.00 -20.71
C ARG A 305 -12.10 -17.33 -20.05
N TRP A 306 -13.05 -17.36 -19.12
CA TRP A 306 -13.69 -18.61 -18.76
C TRP A 306 -15.15 -18.57 -19.20
N LYS A 307 -15.50 -19.49 -20.10
CA LYS A 307 -16.89 -19.78 -20.42
C LYS A 307 -17.41 -20.65 -19.28
N TRP A 308 -18.41 -20.19 -18.55
CA TRP A 308 -19.31 -21.15 -17.89
C TRP A 308 -19.96 -21.93 -19.03
N LYS A 309 -19.75 -23.25 -19.12
CA LYS A 309 -20.62 -24.09 -19.94
C LYS A 309 -21.99 -23.96 -19.30
N ASN A 310 -22.91 -23.25 -19.94
CA ASN A 310 -24.31 -23.33 -19.59
C ASN A 310 -24.69 -24.80 -19.78
N GLU A 311 -25.11 -25.45 -18.70
CA GLU A 311 -25.77 -26.74 -18.75
C GLU A 311 -26.92 -26.63 -19.76
N GLU A 312 -26.94 -27.58 -20.69
CA GLU A 312 -27.91 -27.68 -21.77
C GLU A 312 -29.32 -27.69 -21.18
N THR A 313 -30.05 -26.60 -21.41
CA THR A 313 -31.51 -26.63 -21.42
C THR A 313 -31.92 -27.53 -22.58
N ASN A 314 -32.23 -28.79 -22.26
CA ASN A 314 -33.05 -29.65 -23.10
C ASN A 314 -34.43 -29.02 -23.24
N GLU A 315 -34.65 -28.30 -24.34
CA GLU A 315 -35.98 -28.06 -24.89
C GLU A 315 -36.44 -29.33 -25.60
N ALA A 316 -37.65 -29.78 -25.25
CA ALA A 316 -38.58 -30.38 -26.18
C ALA A 316 -39.58 -29.29 -26.60
#